data_AF-A0A0Q9W8S2-F1
#
_entry.id   AF-A0A0Q9W8S2-F1
#
_cell.length_a   1.000
_cell.length_b   1.000
_cell.length_c   1.000
_cell.angle_alpha   90.00
_cell.angle_beta   90.00
_cell.angle_gamma   90.00
#
_symmetry.space_group_name_H-M   'P 1'
#
loop_
_entity.id
_entity.type
_entity.pdbx_description
1 polymer ?
#
loop_
_entity_poly.entity_id
_entity_poly.type
_entity_poly.pdbx_seq_one_letter_code
_entity_poly.pdbx_strand_id
1 'polypeptide(L)'
;MMLNPIEIICYYVAQPVIDFLAYLLNEVHYSAFFAGICVIGVLFGLLMGIVSVIWYKCCRPECYEQKPQMNPGGEGDLNNIKQKKE
;
A
#
# COMPACT_ATOMS: atom_id res chain seq x y z
N MET A 1 24.04 -7.69 25.07
CA MET A 1 23.06 -6.58 25.00
C MET A 1 21.78 -7.16 24.43
N MET A 2 20.65 -6.99 25.11
CA MET A 2 19.36 -7.46 24.60
C MET A 2 18.94 -6.48 23.50
N LEU A 3 19.20 -6.82 22.23
CA LEU A 3 18.82 -5.95 21.12
C LEU A 3 17.30 -5.85 21.11
N ASN A 4 16.81 -4.61 21.07
CA ASN A 4 15.41 -4.37 20.83
C ASN A 4 15.04 -4.87 19.42
N PRO A 5 13.81 -5.34 19.20
CA PRO A 5 13.39 -5.87 17.89
C PRO A 5 13.62 -4.87 16.74
N ILE A 6 13.55 -3.56 17.03
CA ILE A 6 13.87 -2.48 16.07
C ILE A 6 15.37 -2.46 15.72
N GLU A 7 16.26 -2.63 16.71
CA GLU A 7 17.69 -2.70 16.46
C GLU A 7 18.06 -3.91 15.63
N ILE A 8 17.44 -5.07 15.86
CA ILE A 8 17.65 -6.27 15.04
C ILE A 8 17.34 -5.97 13.57
N ILE A 9 16.20 -5.31 13.30
CA ILE A 9 15.82 -4.98 11.93
C ILE A 9 16.79 -3.97 11.32
N CYS A 10 17.19 -2.95 12.07
CA CYS A 10 18.20 -2.00 11.60
C CYS A 10 19.53 -2.70 11.28
N TYR A 11 19.97 -3.62 12.13
CA TYR A 11 21.28 -4.26 11.97
C TYR A 11 21.32 -5.29 10.85
N TYR A 12 20.27 -6.09 10.71
CA TYR A 12 20.24 -7.18 9.73
C TYR A 12 19.60 -6.81 8.40
N VAL A 13 18.77 -5.76 8.35
CA VAL A 13 18.04 -5.37 7.13
C VAL A 13 18.50 -4.01 6.63
N ALA A 14 18.52 -2.98 7.48
CA ALA A 14 18.85 -1.63 7.02
C ALA A 14 20.35 -1.48 6.72
N GLN A 15 21.24 -1.95 7.60
CA GLN A 15 22.68 -1.84 7.39
C GLN A 15 23.19 -2.47 6.09
N PRO A 16 22.87 -3.73 5.72
CA PRO A 16 23.34 -4.29 4.45
C PRO A 16 22.81 -3.54 3.22
N VAL A 17 21.60 -2.98 3.29
CA VAL A 17 21.07 -2.13 2.22
C VAL A 17 21.87 -0.83 2.10
N ILE A 18 22.18 -0.19 3.23
CA ILE A 18 22.98 1.04 3.29
C ILE A 18 24.40 0.78 2.79
N ASP A 19 25.03 -0.33 3.19
CA ASP A 19 26.39 -0.68 2.77
C ASP A 19 26.45 -0.95 1.26
N PHE A 20 25.46 -1.64 0.72
CA PHE A 20 25.34 -1.88 -0.72
C PHE A 20 25.14 -0.58 -1.51
N LEU A 21 24.34 0.34 -0.98
CA LEU A 21 24.14 1.68 -1.54
C LEU A 21 25.44 2.49 -1.50
N ALA A 22 26.18 2.45 -0.40
CA ALA A 22 27.47 3.13 -0.27
C ALA A 22 28.51 2.57 -1.25
N TYR A 23 28.55 1.25 -1.43
CA TYR A 23 29.39 0.60 -2.42
C TYR A 23 29.05 1.05 -3.85
N LEU A 24 27.76 1.04 -4.19
CA LEU A 24 27.26 1.49 -5.49
C LEU A 24 27.54 2.98 -5.75
N LEU A 25 27.57 3.81 -4.72
CA LEU A 25 27.84 5.24 -4.85
C LEU A 25 29.32 5.53 -5.13
N ASN A 26 30.22 4.71 -4.57
CA ASN A 26 31.65 5.00 -4.55
C ASN A 26 32.44 4.25 -5.65
N GLU A 27 32.05 3.01 -5.99
CA GLU A 27 32.80 2.15 -6.93
C GLU A 27 32.07 1.88 -8.25
N VAL A 28 30.74 1.96 -8.28
CA VAL A 28 29.92 1.57 -9.44
C VAL A 28 29.23 2.79 -10.02
N HIS A 29 28.91 2.76 -11.32
CA HIS A 29 28.28 3.89 -12.03
C HIS A 29 27.12 4.51 -11.23
N TYR A 30 27.20 5.83 -11.01
CA TYR A 30 26.22 6.65 -10.27
C TYR A 30 24.77 6.45 -10.73
N SER A 31 24.56 6.06 -11.99
CA SER A 31 23.24 5.71 -12.55
C SER A 31 22.61 4.46 -11.95
N ALA A 32 23.41 3.43 -11.62
CA ALA A 32 22.93 2.20 -10.99
C ALA A 32 22.52 2.46 -9.53
N PHE A 33 23.26 3.31 -8.83
CA PHE A 33 22.88 3.79 -7.48
C PHE A 33 21.53 4.49 -7.51
N PHE A 34 21.33 5.41 -8.45
CA PHE A 34 20.09 6.18 -8.56
C PHE A 34 18.88 5.27 -8.89
N ALA A 35 19.06 4.33 -9.81
CA ALA A 35 18.04 3.32 -10.13
C ALA A 35 17.69 2.46 -8.90
N GLY A 36 18.70 2.03 -8.13
CA GLY A 36 18.51 1.25 -6.91
C GLY A 36 17.69 1.99 -5.86
N ILE A 37 18.02 3.25 -5.58
CA ILE A 37 17.25 4.09 -4.64
C ILE A 37 15.81 4.28 -5.12
N CYS A 38 15.60 4.57 -6.41
CA CYS A 38 14.25 4.75 -6.95
C CYS A 38 13.39 3.51 -6.73
N VAL A 39 13.93 2.31 -6.99
CA VAL A 39 13.19 1.05 -6.80
C VAL A 39 12.86 0.84 -5.31
N ILE A 40 13.82 1.06 -4.41
CA ILE A 40 13.59 0.95 -2.96
C ILE A 40 12.50 1.94 -2.51
N GLY A 41 12.57 3.19 -2.96
CA GLY A 41 11.59 4.22 -2.62
C GLY A 41 10.17 3.89 -3.11
N VAL A 42 10.04 3.38 -4.34
CA VAL A 42 8.73 2.95 -4.89
C VAL A 42 8.15 1.80 -4.08
N LEU A 43 8.95 0.78 -3.76
CA LEU A 43 8.51 -0.35 -2.95
C LEU A 43 8.09 0.09 -1.54
N PHE A 44 8.88 0.96 -0.90
CA PHE A 44 8.58 1.47 0.43
C PHE A 44 7.31 2.33 0.45
N GLY A 45 7.14 3.19 -0.56
CA GLY A 45 5.93 3.98 -0.76
C GLY A 45 4.70 3.11 -0.99
N LEU A 46 4.83 2.04 -1.78
CA LEU A 46 3.74 1.10 -2.03
C LEU A 46 3.33 0.37 -0.74
N LEU A 47 4.29 -0.15 0.02
CA LEU A 47 4.02 -0.81 1.31
C LEU A 47 3.33 0.13 2.30
N MET A 48 3.85 1.36 2.46
CA MET A 48 3.22 2.36 3.32
C MET A 48 1.82 2.76 2.83
N GLY A 49 1.61 2.85 1.51
CA GLY A 49 0.29 3.10 0.93
C GLY A 49 -0.71 1.99 1.26
N ILE A 50 -0.32 0.72 1.11
CA ILE A 50 -1.15 -0.43 1.47
C ILE A 50 -1.47 -0.41 2.96
N VAL A 51 -0.46 -0.20 3.81
CA VAL A 51 -0.65 -0.10 5.27
C VAL A 51 -1.59 1.04 5.61
N SER A 52 -1.49 2.19 4.93
CA SER A 52 -2.38 3.33 5.14
C SER A 52 -3.83 3.01 4.76
N VAL A 53 -4.06 2.32 3.65
CA VAL A 53 -5.40 1.89 3.22
C VAL A 53 -5.98 0.87 4.20
N ILE A 54 -5.19 -0.11 4.64
CA ILE A 54 -5.61 -1.10 5.64
C ILE A 54 -5.91 -0.41 6.98
N TRP A 55 -5.04 0.50 7.41
CA TRP A 55 -5.22 1.26 8.64
C TRP A 55 -6.47 2.12 8.60
N TYR A 56 -6.72 2.82 7.49
CA TYR A 56 -7.95 3.57 7.26
C TYR A 56 -9.19 2.65 7.33
N LYS A 57 -9.07 1.43 6.79
CA LYS A 57 -10.12 0.40 6.85
C LYS A 57 -10.31 -0.19 8.26
N CYS A 58 -9.27 -0.24 9.08
CA CYS A 58 -9.36 -0.75 10.45
C CYS A 58 -9.85 0.32 11.44
N CYS A 59 -9.47 1.58 11.26
CA CYS A 59 -9.88 2.70 12.14
C CYS A 59 -11.29 3.25 11.83
N ARG A 60 -11.94 2.82 10.74
CA ARG A 60 -13.35 3.09 10.46
C ARG A 60 -14.17 1.80 10.34
N PRO A 61 -14.44 1.08 11.45
CA PRO A 61 -15.24 -0.13 11.41
C PRO A 61 -16.69 0.08 10.94
N GLU A 62 -17.21 1.32 10.86
CA GLU A 62 -18.65 1.59 10.66
C GLU A 62 -19.05 2.37 9.38
N CYS A 63 -18.30 2.32 8.28
CA CYS A 63 -18.69 3.12 7.10
C CYS A 63 -18.55 2.49 5.71
N TYR A 64 -18.51 1.16 5.59
CA TYR A 64 -18.73 0.49 4.31
C TYR A 64 -19.21 -0.95 4.47
N GLU A 65 -20.53 -1.12 4.43
CA GLU A 65 -21.08 -2.23 3.65
C GLU A 65 -20.56 -2.08 2.21
N GLN A 66 -19.43 -2.71 1.91
CA GLN A 66 -18.93 -2.82 0.55
C GLN A 66 -19.82 -3.84 -0.18
N LYS A 67 -20.99 -3.40 -0.66
CA LYS A 67 -21.67 -4.10 -1.75
C LYS A 67 -20.69 -4.16 -2.94
N PRO A 68 -20.40 -5.35 -3.48
CA PRO A 68 -19.66 -5.45 -4.74
C PRO A 68 -20.48 -4.75 -5.83
N GLN A 69 -19.87 -3.76 -6.48
CA GLN A 69 -20.41 -3.19 -7.71
C GLN A 69 -20.30 -4.23 -8.83
N MET A 70 -21.45 -4.73 -9.32
CA MET A 70 -21.59 -5.31 -10.65
C MET A 70 -22.59 -4.42 -11.42
N ASN A 71 -22.10 -3.64 -12.36
CA ASN A 71 -22.88 -2.85 -13.32
C ASN A 71 -23.24 -3.74 -14.55
N PRO A 72 -24.14 -3.37 -15.49
CA PRO A 72 -25.24 -2.40 -15.49
C PRO A 72 -26.59 -3.03 -15.93
N GLY A 73 -27.74 -2.50 -15.52
CA GLY A 73 -29.04 -2.99 -16.02
C GLY A 73 -30.21 -2.36 -15.29
N GLY A 74 -30.73 -1.27 -15.84
CA GLY A 74 -31.91 -0.61 -15.31
C GLY A 74 -33.17 -1.39 -15.66
N GLU A 75 -33.86 -1.93 -14.66
CA GLU A 75 -35.23 -2.48 -14.85
C GLU A 75 -36.00 -2.69 -13.53
N GLY A 76 -35.72 -1.89 -12.49
CA GLY A 76 -36.33 -2.07 -11.17
C GLY A 76 -37.46 -1.08 -10.80
N ASP A 77 -37.55 0.08 -11.47
CA ASP A 77 -38.33 1.20 -10.92
C ASP A 77 -39.78 1.30 -11.46
N LEU A 78 -40.13 0.54 -12.51
CA LEU A 78 -41.43 0.71 -13.18
C LEU A 78 -42.60 -0.01 -12.49
N ASN A 79 -42.34 -0.97 -11.59
CA ASN A 79 -43.39 -1.79 -10.97
C ASN A 79 -44.03 -1.14 -9.72
N ASN A 80 -43.39 -0.14 -9.11
CA ASN A 80 -43.96 0.54 -7.94
C ASN A 80 -44.93 1.68 -8.30
N ILE A 81 -44.87 2.21 -9.53
CA ILE A 81 -45.78 3.27 -9.97
C ILE A 81 -47.14 2.73 -10.42
N LYS A 82 -47.21 1.48 -10.91
CA LYS A 82 -48.49 0.86 -11.32
C LYS A 82 -49.37 0.39 -10.15
N GLN A 83 -48.79 -0.01 -9.03
CA GLN A 83 -49.54 -0.53 -7.87
C GLN A 83 -50.24 0.55 -7.03
N LYS A 84 -49.90 1.84 -7.20
CA LYS A 84 -50.51 2.94 -6.43
C LYS A 84 -51.69 3.63 -7.16
N LYS A 85 -52.23 3.00 -8.21
CA LYS A 85 -53.27 3.58 -9.07
C LYS A 85 -54.48 2.66 -9.30
N GLU A 86 -54.69 1.68 -8.43
CA GLU A 86 -55.95 0.93 -8.30
C GLU A 86 -56.54 1.11 -6.91
#